data_AF-A0A2W7R564-F1
#
_entry.id   AF-A0A2W7R564-F1
#
_cell.length_a   1.000
_cell.length_b   1.000
_cell.length_c   1.000
_cell.angle_alpha   90.00
_cell.angle_beta   90.00
_cell.angle_gamma   90.00
#
_symmetry.space_group_name_H-M   'P 1'
#
loop_
_entity.id
_entity.type
_entity.pdbx_description
1 polymer ?
#
loop_
_entity_poly.entity_id
_entity_poly.type
_entity_poly.pdbx_seq_one_letter_code
_entity_poly.pdbx_strand_id
1 'polypeptide(L)'
;MDCFSEEPGCGQVILSKKARNKHEELIEKIAIKKDGYIETYLVNETAENVWFDQFRVMSTGPIFVQETHYDPWGMEIKELGYQYGVIKVNPYLYNGKEAIDHLGIELYDYGTRMYDPVI
;
A
#
# COMPACT_ATOMS: atom_id res chain seq x y z
N MET A 1 -8.12 1.57 25.37
CA MET A 1 -6.70 1.17 25.40
C MET A 1 -5.97 2.45 25.13
N ASP A 2 -5.57 3.13 26.21
CA ASP A 2 -5.18 4.53 26.13
C ASP A 2 -3.71 4.62 25.74
N CYS A 3 -3.46 5.29 24.61
CA CYS A 3 -2.17 5.41 23.94
C CYS A 3 -1.20 6.39 24.66
N PHE A 4 -1.09 6.31 25.99
CA PHE A 4 -0.20 7.16 26.80
C PHE A 4 1.13 6.47 27.18
N SER A 5 1.39 5.26 26.67
CA SER A 5 2.63 4.51 26.91
C SER A 5 3.45 4.33 25.63
N GLU A 6 4.79 4.33 25.76
CA GLU A 6 5.78 4.09 24.68
C GLU A 6 5.77 2.65 24.15
N GLU A 7 4.60 2.10 23.84
CA GLU A 7 4.46 0.78 23.22
C GLU A 7 4.65 0.84 21.70
N PRO A 8 5.20 -0.21 21.08
CA PRO A 8 5.37 -0.26 19.63
C PRO A 8 4.01 -0.22 18.91
N GLY A 9 3.72 0.89 18.23
CA GLY A 9 2.45 1.14 17.52
C GLY A 9 1.72 2.40 17.99
N CYS A 10 2.22 3.07 19.03
CA CYS A 10 1.72 4.33 19.55
C CYS A 10 2.71 5.47 19.26
N GLY A 11 2.20 6.68 18.98
CA GLY A 11 3.01 7.88 18.76
C GLY A 11 2.23 9.14 19.13
N GLN A 12 2.94 10.14 19.65
CA GLN A 12 2.37 11.44 20.02
C GLN A 12 3.32 12.56 19.59
N VAL A 13 2.77 13.60 18.96
CA VAL A 13 3.51 14.81 18.62
C VAL A 13 2.87 16.00 19.32
N ILE A 14 3.69 16.75 20.06
CA ILE A 14 3.25 17.89 20.86
C ILE A 14 3.52 19.17 20.06
N LEU A 15 2.52 20.07 20.04
CA LEU A 15 2.66 21.40 19.47
C LEU A 15 3.71 22.23 20.23
N SER A 16 4.63 22.86 19.52
CA SER A 16 5.69 23.64 20.17
C SER A 16 5.31 25.13 20.29
N LYS A 17 6.05 25.87 21.11
CA LYS A 17 5.87 27.33 21.23
C LYS A 17 6.19 28.09 19.94
N LYS A 18 6.75 27.43 18.92
CA LYS A 18 7.04 28.02 17.60
C LYS A 18 5.77 28.31 16.79
N ALA A 19 4.69 27.60 17.05
CA ALA A 19 3.39 27.80 16.40
C ALA A 19 2.65 29.08 16.82
N ARG A 20 3.15 29.85 17.80
CA ARG A 20 2.49 31.09 18.21
C ARG A 20 2.46 32.10 17.06
N ASN A 21 1.25 32.39 16.59
CA ASN A 21 0.96 33.25 15.43
C ASN A 21 1.62 32.77 14.12
N LYS A 22 1.95 31.47 14.01
CA LYS A 22 2.57 30.86 12.84
C LYS A 22 2.01 29.46 12.61
N HIS A 23 2.27 28.90 11.44
CA HIS A 23 1.96 27.49 11.16
C HIS A 23 3.15 26.61 11.58
N GLU A 24 2.85 25.48 12.23
CA GLU A 24 3.81 24.42 12.54
C GLU A 24 3.24 23.10 11.99
N GLU A 25 4.01 22.43 11.14
CA GLU A 25 3.65 21.12 10.59
C GLU A 25 4.14 20.03 11.55
N LEU A 26 3.21 19.17 11.97
CA LEU A 26 3.48 18.06 12.88
C LEU A 26 3.37 16.74 12.11
N ILE A 27 4.47 15.98 12.07
CA ILE A 27 4.56 14.72 11.34
C ILE A 27 5.10 13.64 12.26
N GLU A 28 4.39 12.52 12.35
CA GLU A 28 4.83 11.31 13.05
C GLU A 28 4.90 10.14 12.08
N LYS A 29 5.93 9.30 12.22
CA LYS A 29 6.08 8.07 11.44
C LYS A 29 6.05 6.88 12.38
N ILE A 30 4.96 6.12 12.32
CA ILE A 30 4.75 4.95 13.17
C ILE A 30 4.92 3.68 12.33
N ALA A 31 5.70 2.73 12.84
CA ALA A 31 5.83 1.41 12.22
C ALA A 31 4.78 0.45 12.80
N ILE A 32 3.86 -0.02 11.96
CA ILE A 32 2.80 -0.96 12.35
C ILE A 32 3.30 -2.40 12.14
N LYS A 33 3.37 -3.19 13.22
CA LYS A 33 3.91 -4.56 13.20
C LYS A 33 2.85 -5.65 12.98
N LYS A 34 1.57 -5.33 13.17
CA LYS A 34 0.44 -6.26 13.08
C LYS A 34 -0.74 -5.56 12.43
N ASP A 35 -1.52 -6.32 11.67
CA ASP A 35 -2.75 -5.83 11.05
C ASP A 35 -3.75 -5.38 12.11
N GLY A 36 -4.50 -4.33 11.80
CA GLY A 36 -5.47 -3.74 12.71
C GLY A 36 -5.99 -2.39 12.22
N TYR A 37 -6.56 -1.62 13.16
CA TYR A 37 -7.09 -0.29 12.92
C TYR A 37 -6.19 0.77 13.55
N ILE A 38 -6.11 1.94 12.92
CA ILE A 38 -5.45 3.12 13.49
C ILE A 38 -6.52 4.07 13.99
N GLU A 39 -6.38 4.49 15.24
CA GLU A 39 -7.19 5.54 15.84
C GLU A 39 -6.31 6.75 16.14
N THR A 40 -6.77 7.93 15.76
CA THR A 40 -6.00 9.17 15.91
C THR A 40 -6.86 10.24 16.55
N TYR A 41 -6.27 10.97 17.49
CA TYR A 41 -6.95 12.03 18.23
C TYR A 41 -6.19 13.34 18.10
N LEU A 42 -6.93 14.44 17.97
CA LEU A 42 -6.40 15.80 18.09
C LEU A 42 -6.98 16.40 19.37
N VAL A 43 -6.11 16.69 20.32
CA VAL A 43 -6.50 17.11 21.67
C VAL A 43 -5.82 18.43 22.01
N ASN A 44 -6.60 19.37 22.54
CA ASN A 44 -6.10 20.57 23.18
C ASN A 44 -6.41 20.50 24.68
N GLU A 45 -5.39 20.29 25.49
CA GLU A 45 -5.50 20.22 26.95
C GLU A 45 -5.17 21.56 27.63
N THR A 46 -5.07 22.64 26.86
CA THR A 46 -4.71 23.98 27.35
C THR A 46 -5.89 24.94 27.27
N ALA A 47 -5.78 26.07 27.98
CA ALA A 47 -6.76 27.16 27.91
C ALA A 47 -6.56 28.08 26.69
N GLU A 48 -5.52 27.87 25.88
CA GLU A 48 -5.24 28.67 24.69
C GLU A 48 -6.04 28.14 23.48
N ASN A 49 -6.47 29.06 22.61
CA ASN A 49 -7.11 28.68 21.36
C ASN A 49 -6.07 28.15 20.37
N VAL A 50 -6.33 26.97 19.81
CA VAL A 50 -5.46 26.30 18.83
C VAL A 50 -6.29 25.99 17.59
N TRP A 51 -5.75 26.32 16.41
CA TRP A 51 -6.35 26.02 15.11
C TRP A 51 -5.47 25.03 14.36
N PHE A 52 -6.09 24.16 13.57
CA PHE A 52 -5.40 23.18 12.73
C PHE A 52 -6.07 23.12 11.35
N ASP A 53 -5.32 22.65 10.35
CA ASP A 53 -5.82 22.35 9.01
C ASP A 53 -4.98 21.19 8.44
N GLN A 54 -5.47 20.56 7.38
CA GLN A 54 -4.77 19.56 6.58
C GLN A 54 -4.36 18.29 7.36
N PHE A 55 -5.20 17.84 8.28
CA PHE A 55 -4.98 16.56 8.98
C PHE A 55 -5.02 15.39 8.00
N ARG A 56 -3.93 14.61 7.92
CA ARG A 56 -3.80 13.49 7.00
C ARG A 56 -3.12 12.29 7.66
N VAL A 57 -3.71 11.11 7.45
CA VAL A 57 -3.08 9.83 7.76
C VAL A 57 -2.66 9.20 6.43
N MET A 58 -1.38 8.84 6.30
CA MET A 58 -0.84 8.17 5.12
C MET A 58 -0.20 6.85 5.53
N SER A 59 -0.58 5.77 4.86
CA SER A 59 0.12 4.50 4.96
C SER A 59 1.15 4.40 3.84
N THR A 60 2.42 4.22 4.19
CA THR A 60 3.47 3.82 3.25
C THR A 60 3.65 2.32 3.32
N GLY A 61 2.62 1.57 2.91
CA GLY A 61 2.74 0.12 2.69
C GLY A 61 3.54 -0.18 1.41
N PRO A 62 3.96 -1.44 1.19
CA PRO A 62 4.43 -1.84 -0.13
C PRO A 62 3.32 -1.53 -1.14
N ILE A 63 3.68 -0.82 -2.21
CA ILE A 63 2.75 -0.60 -3.31
C ILE A 63 2.56 -1.96 -3.98
N PHE A 64 1.36 -2.52 -3.92
CA PHE A 64 0.99 -3.63 -4.79
C PHE A 64 0.97 -3.06 -6.21
N VAL A 65 1.94 -3.46 -7.02
CA VAL A 65 2.08 -2.97 -8.40
C VAL A 65 1.35 -3.87 -9.40
N GLN A 66 1.25 -5.16 -9.07
CA GLN A 66 0.62 -6.19 -9.88
C GLN A 66 0.18 -7.36 -8.99
N GLU A 67 -1.04 -7.84 -9.21
CA GLU A 67 -1.61 -9.05 -8.66
C GLU A 67 -2.31 -9.79 -9.80
N THR A 68 -1.91 -11.04 -10.04
CA THR A 68 -2.45 -11.84 -11.15
C THR A 68 -2.90 -13.18 -10.60
N HIS A 69 -4.16 -13.54 -10.86
CA HIS A 69 -4.77 -14.78 -10.42
C HIS A 69 -4.91 -15.73 -11.59
N TYR A 70 -4.68 -17.01 -11.35
CA TYR A 70 -4.82 -18.06 -12.36
C TYR A 70 -5.74 -19.16 -11.87
N ASP A 71 -6.40 -19.81 -12.82
CA ASP A 71 -6.97 -21.13 -12.56
C ASP A 71 -5.85 -22.19 -12.41
N PRO A 72 -6.17 -23.45 -12.07
CA PRO A 72 -5.15 -24.51 -11.93
C PRO A 72 -4.30 -24.76 -13.19
N TRP A 73 -4.80 -24.40 -14.37
CA TRP A 73 -4.17 -24.62 -15.67
C TRP A 73 -3.46 -23.37 -16.20
N GLY A 74 -3.40 -22.28 -15.45
CA GLY A 74 -2.65 -21.09 -15.82
C GLY A 74 -3.40 -20.09 -16.70
N MET A 75 -4.72 -20.24 -16.83
CA MET A 75 -5.58 -19.22 -17.44
C MET A 75 -5.73 -18.06 -16.47
N GLU A 76 -5.47 -16.83 -16.93
CA GLU A 76 -5.62 -15.63 -16.10
C GLU A 76 -7.08 -15.31 -15.80
N ILE A 77 -7.40 -15.14 -14.52
CA ILE A 77 -8.70 -14.65 -14.06
C ILE A 77 -8.63 -13.13 -13.93
N LYS A 78 -8.80 -12.44 -15.06
CA LYS A 78 -8.63 -10.98 -15.20
C LYS A 78 -9.46 -10.16 -14.22
N GLU A 79 -10.60 -10.69 -13.78
CA GLU A 79 -11.55 -10.02 -12.88
C GLU A 79 -11.06 -9.97 -11.41
N LEU A 80 -10.13 -10.85 -11.02
CA LEU A 80 -9.55 -10.87 -9.67
C LEU A 80 -8.21 -10.15 -9.59
N GLY A 81 -7.63 -9.80 -10.74
CA GLY A 81 -6.31 -9.17 -10.82
C GLY A 81 -6.31 -7.67 -10.52
N TYR A 82 -5.13 -7.15 -10.23
CA TYR A 82 -4.87 -5.73 -10.10
C TYR A 82 -3.59 -5.36 -10.85
N GLN A 83 -3.62 -4.32 -11.68
CA GLN A 83 -2.45 -3.77 -12.34
C GLN A 83 -2.43 -2.25 -12.14
N TYR A 84 -1.34 -1.73 -11.58
CA TYR A 84 -1.17 -0.29 -11.47
C TYR A 84 -0.88 0.32 -12.84
N GLY A 85 -1.80 1.12 -13.39
CA GLY A 85 -1.79 1.55 -14.80
C GLY A 85 -0.60 2.39 -15.28
N VAL A 86 0.25 2.89 -14.36
CA VAL A 86 1.48 3.64 -14.70
C VAL A 86 2.69 2.71 -14.84
N ILE A 87 2.61 1.47 -14.36
CA ILE A 87 3.71 0.51 -14.33
C ILE A 87 3.50 -0.54 -15.43
N LYS A 88 4.58 -0.87 -16.14
CA LYS A 88 4.58 -1.94 -17.14
C LYS A 88 4.30 -3.28 -16.46
N VAL A 89 3.43 -4.09 -17.07
CA VAL A 89 3.14 -5.47 -16.64
C VAL A 89 4.44 -6.27 -16.61
N ASN A 90 4.66 -7.03 -15.53
CA ASN A 90 5.70 -8.04 -15.45
C ASN A 90 5.31 -9.22 -16.36
N PRO A 91 6.12 -9.54 -17.39
CA PRO A 91 5.78 -10.62 -18.32
C PRO A 91 6.01 -12.01 -17.70
N TYR A 92 6.75 -12.13 -16.59
CA TYR A 92 6.93 -13.40 -15.89
C TYR A 92 5.74 -13.69 -14.97
N LEU A 93 4.87 -14.56 -15.43
CA LEU A 93 3.51 -14.78 -14.94
C LEU A 93 3.38 -16.21 -14.38
N TYR A 94 2.46 -17.03 -14.91
CA TYR A 94 2.20 -18.39 -14.45
C TYR A 94 3.48 -19.25 -14.40
N ASN A 95 3.71 -19.93 -13.26
CA ASN A 95 4.93 -20.71 -12.97
C ASN A 95 6.26 -19.96 -13.19
N GLY A 96 6.24 -18.62 -13.12
CA GLY A 96 7.41 -17.78 -13.39
C GLY A 96 7.88 -17.84 -14.85
N LYS A 97 7.00 -18.21 -15.78
CA LYS A 97 7.29 -18.24 -17.22
C LYS A 97 6.86 -16.95 -17.89
N GLU A 98 7.59 -16.58 -18.93
CA GLU A 98 7.30 -15.37 -19.69
C GLU A 98 6.04 -15.60 -20.53
N ALA A 99 5.05 -14.73 -20.35
CA ALA A 99 3.87 -14.67 -21.19
C ALA A 99 4.20 -13.90 -22.48
N ILE A 100 3.84 -14.49 -23.61
CA ILE A 100 4.00 -13.94 -24.95
C ILE A 100 2.64 -13.42 -25.39
N ASP A 101 2.36 -12.12 -25.19
CA ASP A 101 1.05 -11.52 -25.47
C ASP A 101 0.96 -10.80 -26.83
N HIS A 102 2.09 -10.47 -27.45
CA HIS A 102 2.16 -9.69 -28.69
C HIS A 102 1.62 -10.40 -29.94
N LEU A 103 1.31 -11.69 -29.84
CA LEU A 103 0.77 -12.50 -30.94
C LEU A 103 -0.77 -12.65 -30.87
N GLY A 104 -1.42 -12.04 -29.88
CA GLY A 104 -2.88 -12.20 -29.66
C GLY A 104 -3.27 -13.59 -29.15
N ILE A 105 -2.31 -14.35 -28.63
CA ILE A 105 -2.47 -15.68 -28.04
C ILE A 105 -1.77 -15.63 -26.69
N GLU A 106 -2.34 -16.22 -25.64
CA GLU A 106 -1.72 -16.26 -24.31
C GLU A 106 -0.81 -17.51 -24.22
N LEU A 107 0.43 -17.41 -24.69
CA LEU A 107 1.41 -18.51 -24.60
C LEU A 107 2.48 -18.23 -23.55
N TYR A 108 2.92 -19.27 -22.85
CA TYR A 108 4.04 -19.19 -21.91
C TYR A 108 5.29 -19.88 -22.45
N ASP A 109 6.44 -19.21 -22.35
CA ASP A 109 7.73 -19.76 -22.78
C ASP A 109 8.32 -20.70 -21.70
N TYR A 110 8.30 -22.01 -21.97
CA TYR A 110 8.98 -23.05 -21.16
C TYR A 110 10.31 -23.49 -21.79
N GLY A 111 10.87 -22.71 -22.72
CA GLY A 111 12.16 -22.88 -23.36
C GLY A 111 12.13 -23.83 -24.56
N THR A 112 11.86 -25.12 -24.31
CA THR A 112 11.82 -26.13 -25.40
C THR A 112 10.42 -26.38 -25.95
N ARG A 113 9.38 -25.91 -25.24
CA ARG A 113 7.97 -26.01 -25.63
C ARG A 113 7.24 -24.76 -25.19
N MET A 114 6.28 -24.33 -26.00
CA MET A 114 5.30 -23.34 -25.59
C MET A 114 4.19 -24.03 -24.80
N TYR A 115 3.71 -23.38 -23.75
CA TYR A 115 2.55 -23.83 -23.00
C TYR A 115 1.36 -22.94 -23.31
N ASP A 116 0.25 -23.58 -23.66
CA ASP A 116 -1.03 -22.94 -23.88
C ASP A 116 -1.95 -23.33 -22.71
N PRO A 117 -2.44 -22.38 -21.90
CA PRO A 117 -3.31 -22.67 -20.77
C PRO A 117 -4.74 -23.05 -21.19
N VAL A 118 -5.13 -22.86 -22.47
CA VAL A 118 -6.51 -23.13 -22.93
C VAL A 118 -6.68 -24.48 -23.66
N ILE A 119 -5.62 -25.29 -23.78
CA ILE A 119 -5.60 -26.58 -24.50
C ILE A 119 -5.09 -27.71 -23.61
#